data_AF-A0A4Q3VTX3-F1
#
_entry.id   AF-A0A4Q3VTX3-F1
#
_cell.length_a   1.000
_cell.length_b   1.000
_cell.length_c   1.000
_cell.angle_alpha   90.00
_cell.angle_beta   90.00
_cell.angle_gamma   90.00
#
_symmetry.space_group_name_H-M   'P 1'
#
loop_
_entity.id
_entity.type
_entity.pdbx_description
1 polymer ?
#
loop_
_entity_poly.entity_id
_entity_poly.type
_entity_poly.pdbx_seq_one_letter_code
_entity_poly.pdbx_strand_id
1 'polypeptide(L)'
;NHVHVVLTPREGIVLARIVQSMKGVSAKRINAISGEQGQRWQADYFDRAVRDEEHFARLVRYIEWNPVKAGLCADPSSWAWSSANGDAWLRLRALTDSSRCTL
;
A
#
# COMPACT_ATOMS: atom_id res chain seq x y z
N ASN A 1 10.92 -0.61 7.99
CA ASN A 1 10.47 0.07 6.75
C ASN A 1 8.94 0.20 6.78
N HIS A 2 8.30 0.96 5.88
CA HIS A 2 6.87 1.33 5.95
C HIS A 2 6.21 1.35 4.55
N VAL A 3 4.89 1.60 4.50
CA VAL A 3 4.11 1.76 3.26
C VAL A 3 3.31 3.05 3.30
N HIS A 4 3.11 3.67 2.13
CA HIS A 4 2.20 4.80 1.96
C HIS A 4 1.10 4.43 0.96
N VAL A 5 -0.15 4.74 1.29
CA VAL A 5 -1.32 4.38 0.48
C VAL A 5 -2.29 5.55 0.47
N VAL A 6 -2.84 5.86 -0.72
CA VAL A 6 -4.00 6.73 -0.87
C VAL A 6 -5.20 5.86 -1.14
N LEU A 7 -6.28 6.06 -0.39
CA LEU A 7 -7.51 5.29 -0.57
C LEU A 7 -8.73 6.14 -0.23
N THR A 8 -9.86 5.73 -0.79
CA THR A 8 -11.18 6.26 -0.46
C THR A 8 -11.96 5.13 0.21
N PRO A 9 -12.29 5.24 1.51
CA PRO A 9 -13.17 4.27 2.15
C PRO A 9 -14.53 4.27 1.47
N ARG A 10 -15.14 3.08 1.31
CA ARG A 10 -16.55 3.00 0.90
C ARG A 10 -17.44 3.47 2.04
N GLU A 11 -18.65 3.92 1.69
CA GLU A 11 -19.66 4.35 2.67
C GLU A 11 -19.87 3.29 3.77
N GLY A 12 -19.97 3.75 5.02
CA GLY A 12 -20.11 2.88 6.20
C GLY A 12 -18.83 2.15 6.63
N ILE A 13 -17.71 2.25 5.90
CA ILE A 13 -16.44 1.62 6.26
C ILE A 13 -15.49 2.65 6.86
N VAL A 14 -15.11 2.44 8.13
CA VAL A 14 -14.11 3.27 8.82
C VAL A 14 -12.68 2.90 8.44
N LEU A 15 -11.80 3.90 8.33
CA LEU A 15 -10.39 3.72 7.96
C LEU A 15 -9.65 2.71 8.84
N ALA A 16 -9.86 2.76 10.15
CA ALA A 16 -9.23 1.86 11.11
C ALA A 16 -9.49 0.38 10.79
N ARG A 17 -10.71 0.04 10.33
CA ARG A 17 -11.08 -1.33 9.94
C ARG A 17 -10.35 -1.78 8.69
N ILE A 18 -10.19 -0.88 7.72
CA ILE A 18 -9.41 -1.16 6.48
C ILE A 18 -7.95 -1.44 6.84
N VAL A 19 -7.34 -0.56 7.64
CA VAL A 19 -5.92 -0.70 8.04
C VAL A 19 -5.70 -1.97 8.87
N GLN A 20 -6.60 -2.27 9.82
CA GLN A 20 -6.53 -3.48 10.63
C GLN A 20 -6.57 -4.74 9.76
N SER A 21 -7.51 -4.81 8.81
CA SER A 21 -7.61 -5.93 7.88
C SER A 21 -6.34 -6.06 7.02
N MET A 22 -5.88 -4.96 6.42
CA MET A 22 -4.69 -4.94 5.58
C MET A 22 -3.46 -5.44 6.34
N LYS A 23 -3.22 -4.92 7.55
CA LYS A 23 -2.10 -5.33 8.41
C LYS A 23 -2.22 -6.81 8.81
N GLY A 24 -3.41 -7.24 9.22
CA GLY A 24 -3.66 -8.62 9.67
C GLY A 24 -3.45 -9.66 8.57
N VAL A 25 -4.06 -9.44 7.40
CA VAL A 25 -3.94 -10.36 6.26
C VAL A 25 -2.51 -10.43 5.74
N SER A 26 -1.85 -9.28 5.56
CA SER A 26 -0.47 -9.25 5.10
C SER A 26 0.50 -9.86 6.11
N ALA A 27 0.37 -9.58 7.42
CA ALA A 27 1.22 -10.17 8.44
C ALA A 27 1.13 -11.71 8.45
N LYS A 28 -0.10 -12.26 8.37
CA LYS A 28 -0.30 -13.72 8.30
C LYS A 28 0.37 -14.33 7.07
N ARG A 29 0.22 -13.70 5.90
CA ARG A 29 0.83 -14.17 4.65
C ARG A 29 2.36 -14.10 4.71
N ILE A 30 2.91 -12.98 5.20
CA ILE A 30 4.36 -12.81 5.35
C ILE A 30 4.93 -13.87 6.29
N ASN A 31 4.30 -14.09 7.44
CA ASN A 31 4.70 -15.12 8.41
C ASN A 31 4.68 -16.54 7.80
N ALA A 32 3.64 -16.86 7.02
CA ALA A 32 3.56 -18.14 6.33
C ALA A 32 4.67 -18.32 5.29
N ILE A 33 4.98 -17.28 4.51
CA ILE A 33 6.03 -17.31 3.47
C ILE A 33 7.43 -17.41 4.11
N SER A 34 7.66 -16.70 5.20
CA SER A 34 8.97 -16.67 5.86
C SER A 34 9.21 -17.82 6.82
N GLY A 35 8.17 -18.61 7.15
CA GLY A 35 8.26 -19.65 8.19
C GLY A 35 8.43 -19.09 9.61
N GLU A 36 8.11 -17.81 9.84
CA GLU A 36 8.29 -17.15 11.13
C GLU A 36 6.94 -16.82 11.76
N GLN A 37 6.95 -16.49 13.06
CA GLN A 37 5.77 -16.00 13.77
C GLN A 37 6.09 -14.65 14.43
N GLY A 38 5.05 -13.85 14.67
CA GLY A 38 5.17 -12.58 15.39
C GLY A 38 4.60 -11.39 14.64
N GLN A 39 4.84 -10.21 15.22
CA GLN A 39 4.31 -8.94 14.75
C GLN A 39 5.13 -8.42 13.56
N ARG A 40 4.45 -8.12 12.44
CA ARG A 40 5.07 -7.54 11.23
C ARG A 40 4.91 -6.04 11.09
N TRP A 41 3.83 -5.51 11.63
CA TRP A 41 3.47 -4.10 11.53
C TRP A 41 3.57 -3.43 12.89
N GLN A 42 4.05 -2.18 12.91
CA GLN A 42 3.83 -1.29 14.05
C GLN A 42 2.34 -1.22 14.40
N ALA A 43 2.01 -1.03 15.68
CA ALA A 43 0.63 -1.05 16.15
C ALA A 43 -0.23 0.03 15.44
N ASP A 44 0.22 1.28 15.48
CA ASP A 44 -0.52 2.43 14.95
C ASP A 44 -0.30 2.69 13.45
N TYR A 45 -1.12 3.60 12.91
CA TYR A 45 -0.97 4.14 11.57
C TYR A 45 -1.09 5.66 11.61
N PHE A 46 -0.49 6.31 10.63
CA PHE A 46 -0.62 7.74 10.42
C PHE A 46 -1.56 7.98 9.24
N ASP A 47 -2.52 8.88 9.40
CA ASP A 47 -3.44 9.27 8.33
C ASP A 47 -3.56 10.78 8.18
N ARG A 48 -3.95 11.20 6.99
CA ARG A 48 -4.22 12.60 6.65
C ARG A 48 -5.35 12.66 5.65
N ALA A 49 -6.42 13.39 5.98
CA ALA A 49 -7.51 13.64 5.06
C ALA A 49 -7.05 14.52 3.88
N VAL A 50 -7.34 14.07 2.67
CA VAL A 50 -7.17 14.85 1.44
C VAL A 50 -8.30 15.86 1.34
N ARG A 51 -7.98 17.12 1.05
CA ARG A 51 -8.90 18.25 1.19
C ARG A 51 -9.39 18.81 -0.14
N ASP A 52 -8.57 18.65 -1.17
CA ASP A 52 -8.78 19.18 -2.50
C ASP A 52 -7.88 18.41 -3.49
N GLU A 53 -8.11 18.64 -4.77
CA GLU A 53 -7.40 17.99 -5.87
C GLU A 53 -5.91 18.33 -5.91
N GLU A 54 -5.54 19.56 -5.52
CA GLU A 54 -4.14 19.98 -5.49
C GLU A 54 -3.36 19.23 -4.40
N HIS A 55 -3.96 19.07 -3.23
CA HIS A 55 -3.45 18.27 -2.13
C HIS A 55 -3.33 16.80 -2.53
N PHE A 56 -4.33 16.26 -3.24
CA PHE A 56 -4.26 14.90 -3.78
C PHE A 56 -3.05 14.73 -4.70
N ALA A 57 -2.89 15.61 -5.71
CA ALA A 57 -1.80 15.53 -6.67
C ALA A 57 -0.42 15.64 -6.01
N ARG A 58 -0.26 16.53 -5.03
CA ARG A 58 0.99 16.64 -4.24
C ARG A 58 1.26 15.37 -3.44
N LEU A 59 0.23 14.76 -2.85
CA LEU A 59 0.36 13.57 -2.03
C LEU A 59 0.72 12.33 -2.87
N VAL A 60 0.09 12.14 -4.04
CA VAL A 60 0.45 11.09 -4.99
C VAL A 60 1.92 11.23 -5.41
N ARG A 61 2.33 12.44 -5.84
CA ARG A 61 3.71 12.71 -6.22
C ARG A 61 4.69 12.44 -5.07
N TYR A 62 4.33 12.83 -3.85
CA TYR A 62 5.16 12.54 -2.68
C TYR A 62 5.37 11.03 -2.49
N ILE A 63 4.31 10.23 -2.57
CA ILE A 63 4.37 8.78 -2.40
C ILE A 63 5.22 8.13 -3.49
N GLU A 64 5.00 8.52 -4.74
CA GLU A 64 5.72 7.97 -5.89
C GLU A 64 7.21 8.29 -5.85
N TRP A 65 7.59 9.46 -5.34
CA TRP A 65 8.99 9.86 -5.17
C TRP A 65 9.64 9.34 -3.88
N ASN A 66 8.91 8.72 -2.97
CA ASN A 66 9.45 8.22 -1.70
C ASN A 66 10.59 7.20 -1.91
N PRO A 67 10.49 6.21 -2.82
CA PRO A 67 11.59 5.26 -3.06
C PRO A 67 12.88 5.93 -3.51
N VAL A 68 12.79 6.98 -4.33
CA VAL A 68 13.95 7.77 -4.77
C VAL A 68 14.56 8.53 -3.59
N LYS A 69 13.72 9.20 -2.78
CA LYS A 69 14.17 9.89 -1.56
C LYS A 69 14.80 8.95 -0.54
N ALA A 70 14.35 7.69 -0.50
CA ALA A 70 14.89 6.64 0.35
C ALA A 70 16.15 5.96 -0.24
N GLY A 71 16.60 6.36 -1.44
CA GLY A 71 17.77 5.79 -2.11
C GLY A 71 17.56 4.37 -2.65
N LEU A 72 16.31 3.92 -2.80
CA LEU A 72 15.96 2.57 -3.27
C LEU A 72 15.99 2.44 -4.80
N CYS A 73 15.85 3.55 -5.52
CA CYS A 73 15.93 3.61 -6.97
C CYS A 73 16.32 5.01 -7.46
N ALA A 74 16.77 5.11 -8.72
CA ALA A 74 17.14 6.39 -9.32
C ALA A 74 15.94 7.17 -9.89
N ASP A 75 14.87 6.46 -10.28
CA ASP A 75 13.68 7.04 -10.89
C ASP A 75 12.39 6.40 -10.31
N PRO A 76 11.31 7.15 -10.06
CA PRO A 76 10.07 6.61 -9.50
C PRO A 76 9.49 5.44 -10.30
N SER A 77 9.56 5.50 -11.64
CA SER A 77 9.01 4.46 -12.52
C SER A 77 9.79 3.15 -12.47
N SER A 78 11.05 3.19 -12.00
CA SER A 78 11.87 1.98 -11.84
C SER A 78 11.55 1.18 -10.57
N TRP A 79 10.78 1.73 -9.63
CA TRP A 79 10.40 1.02 -8.42
C TRP A 79 9.20 0.09 -8.66
N ALA A 80 9.46 -1.22 -8.71
CA ALA A 80 8.46 -2.24 -9.06
C ALA A 80 7.24 -2.30 -8.11
N TRP A 81 7.33 -1.72 -6.92
CA TRP A 81 6.30 -1.78 -5.88
C TRP A 81 5.56 -0.45 -5.67
N SER A 82 5.58 0.45 -6.67
CA SER A 82 4.89 1.74 -6.66
C SER A 82 3.96 1.91 -7.87
N SER A 83 2.94 2.75 -7.73
CA SER A 83 2.04 3.16 -8.83
C SER A 83 2.74 3.90 -9.95
N ALA A 84 3.89 4.51 -9.67
CA ALA A 84 4.70 5.22 -10.67
C ALA A 84 5.26 4.28 -11.76
N ASN A 85 5.36 2.98 -11.46
CA ASN A 85 5.73 1.97 -12.43
C ASN A 85 4.47 1.53 -13.19
N GLY A 86 4.36 1.89 -14.46
CA GLY A 86 3.21 1.54 -15.30
C GLY A 86 2.93 0.03 -15.40
N ASP A 87 3.97 -0.81 -15.29
CA ASP A 87 3.85 -2.26 -15.32
C ASP A 87 3.38 -2.86 -13.98
N ALA A 88 3.49 -2.11 -12.88
CA ALA A 88 3.03 -2.58 -11.56
C ALA A 88 1.53 -2.89 -11.56
N TRP A 89 0.73 -2.12 -12.31
CA TRP A 89 -0.70 -2.36 -12.48
C TRP A 89 -1.01 -3.66 -13.23
N LEU A 90 -0.22 -3.99 -14.24
CA LEU A 90 -0.36 -5.26 -14.99
C LEU A 90 -0.04 -6.47 -14.10
N ARG A 91 0.97 -6.34 -13.23
CA ARG A 91 1.34 -7.37 -12.25
C ARG A 91 0.26 -7.58 -11.19
N LEU A 92 -0.33 -6.49 -10.68
CA LEU A 92 -1.41 -6.59 -9.68
C LEU A 92 -2.66 -7.27 -10.23
N ARG A 93 -3.05 -6.98 -11.48
CA ARG A 93 -4.18 -7.68 -12.14
C ARG A 93 -3.94 -9.18 -12.23
N ALA A 94 -2.74 -9.60 -12.64
CA ALA A 94 -2.38 -11.01 -12.72
C ALA A 94 -2.44 -11.75 -11.36
N LEU A 95 -2.21 -11.03 -10.25
CA LEU A 95 -2.32 -11.59 -8.89
C LEU A 95 -3.77 -11.62 -8.35
N THR A 96 -4.66 -10.77 -8.87
CA THR A 96 -6.07 -10.72 -8.47
C THR A 96 -6.98 -11.61 -9.32
N ASP A 97 -6.51 -12.10 -10.47
CA ASP A 97 -7.25 -13.01 -11.37
C ASP A 97 -7.23 -14.49 -10.91
N SER A 98 -7.05 -14.70 -9.60
CA SER A 98 -7.28 -15.97 -8.93
C SER A 98 -8.57 -15.83 -8.12
N SER A 99 -9.60 -16.58 -8.51
CA SER A 99 -10.98 -16.64 -8.03
C SER A 99 -11.19 -16.89 -6.51
N ARG A 100 -10.51 -16.16 -5.63
CA ARG A 100 -10.63 -16.24 -4.17
C ARG A 100 -10.44 -14.85 -3.55
N CYS A 101 -11.43 -13.99 -3.75
CA CYS A 101 -11.63 -12.83 -2.90
C CYS A 101 -13.08 -12.86 -2.40
N THR A 102 -13.37 -13.83 -1.54
CA THR A 102 -14.58 -13.78 -0.70
C THR A 102 -14.22 -12.95 0.53
N LEU A 103 -14.94 -11.83 0.67
CA LEU A 103 -14.99 -11.03 1.89
C LEU A 103 -15.52 -11.85 3.08
#